data_AF-A0A3D1P1D3-F1
#
_entry.id   AF-A0A3D1P1D3-F1
#
_cell.length_a   1.000
_cell.length_b   1.000
_cell.length_c   1.000
_cell.angle_alpha   90.00
_cell.angle_beta   90.00
_cell.angle_gamma   90.00
#
_symmetry.space_group_name_H-M   'P 1'
#
loop_
_entity.id
_entity.type
_entity.pdbx_description
1 polymer ?
#
loop_
_entity_poly.entity_id
_entity_poly.type
_entity_poly.pdbx_seq_one_letter_code
_entity_poly.pdbx_strand_id
1 'polypeptide(L)'
;MNSAAITPADVRPQSDVSAVVGWLGLAALTLWVMICHFWPEIVTALGLPMRAERLTGPNAALTGLLVCAGPMVLWSLLVDKVHRNPSTGINWDKPRKLADIADVSITKLAGLWATWALIAAFYALGRWYWEGPYLFAMQVLSAAAVPLFLLSIPYVMWLDRYLIQPRDGCWHFGAMLIGREAFEPQPIWHHLRAWAVKGFFTAFMLMIVPGGFQNLVAPDWSEFFLSPVGIASLLITLMFVIDEQIGSVGYILTMKPLDAQIRSANPFLAGWLAALICYPPFQLMGEGRPLFYLYGVPGDDNWFHTFGAYPLILWIWATLLVVLTGIYAWATVAFGIRFSNLTYRGVLTNGPYAFTKHPAYLSKNLFWWCASMPFVVDTGSLADSLRNAFFLGCVSAVYYWRARTEEKHLLAEDPKYRAYADWMTRNGLITRLFHRLGNGLKSRRPVLSAQPAE
;
A
#
# COMPACT_ATOMS: atom_id res chain seq x y z
N MET A 1 35.97 24.09 34.78
CA MET A 1 35.80 22.82 34.04
C MET A 1 34.37 22.79 33.53
N ASN A 2 34.17 23.13 32.25
CA ASN A 2 32.85 23.06 31.62
C ASN A 2 32.54 21.60 31.35
N SER A 3 31.59 21.03 32.10
CA SER A 3 30.97 19.76 31.76
C SER A 3 30.31 19.93 30.40
N ALA A 4 30.93 19.37 29.35
CA ALA A 4 30.29 19.21 28.06
C ALA A 4 29.06 18.32 28.27
N ALA A 5 27.88 18.94 28.30
CA ALA A 5 26.63 18.21 28.32
C ALA A 5 26.61 17.33 27.06
N ILE A 6 26.72 16.01 27.26
CA ILE A 6 26.54 15.01 26.20
C ILE A 6 25.15 15.27 25.64
N THR A 7 25.09 15.84 24.44
CA THR A 7 23.82 16.05 23.75
C THR A 7 23.20 14.67 23.56
N PRO A 8 21.99 14.39 24.07
CA PRO A 8 21.37 13.09 23.87
C PRO A 8 21.34 12.81 22.37
N ALA A 9 21.74 11.59 21.98
CA ALA A 9 21.68 11.17 20.59
C ALA A 9 20.26 11.43 20.06
N ASP A 10 20.13 12.01 18.87
CA ASP A 10 18.83 12.29 18.24
C ASP A 10 18.20 10.97 17.79
N VAL A 11 17.58 10.25 18.75
CA VAL A 11 17.04 8.91 18.55
C VAL A 11 15.82 8.97 17.64
N ARG A 12 15.85 8.17 16.57
CA ARG A 12 14.69 8.01 15.68
C ARG A 12 13.53 7.36 16.45
N PRO A 13 12.29 7.86 16.34
CA PRO A 13 11.12 7.21 16.95
C PRO A 13 10.99 5.74 16.52
N GLN A 14 10.53 4.87 17.42
CA GLN A 14 10.35 3.46 17.12
C GLN A 14 9.17 3.24 16.15
N SER A 15 9.40 2.38 15.16
CA SER A 15 8.39 1.96 14.19
C SER A 15 7.29 1.15 14.86
N ASP A 16 6.04 1.34 14.44
CA ASP A 16 4.88 0.56 14.92
C ASP A 16 4.84 -0.86 14.33
N VAL A 17 5.63 -1.13 13.29
CA VAL A 17 5.71 -2.44 12.64
C VAL A 17 7.15 -2.94 12.70
N SER A 18 7.33 -4.15 13.24
CA SER A 18 8.61 -4.85 13.18
C SER A 18 8.97 -5.17 11.73
N ALA A 19 10.22 -4.89 11.34
CA ALA A 19 10.69 -5.21 9.99
C ALA A 19 10.60 -6.72 9.69
N VAL A 20 10.68 -7.56 10.72
CA VAL A 20 10.63 -9.02 10.60
C VAL A 20 9.33 -9.50 9.97
N VAL A 21 8.20 -8.86 10.30
CA VAL A 21 6.88 -9.22 9.76
C VAL A 21 6.91 -9.22 8.24
N GLY A 22 7.32 -8.11 7.64
CA GLY A 22 7.44 -7.98 6.19
C GLY A 22 8.35 -9.04 5.57
N TRP A 23 9.53 -9.26 6.15
CA TRP A 23 10.50 -10.21 5.63
C TRP A 23 10.01 -11.65 5.69
N LEU A 24 9.25 -12.04 6.71
CA LEU A 24 8.62 -13.36 6.78
C LEU A 24 7.56 -13.53 5.70
N GLY A 25 6.74 -12.50 5.47
CA GLY A 25 5.77 -12.50 4.37
C GLY A 25 6.44 -12.63 3.01
N LEU A 26 7.54 -11.89 2.79
CA LEU A 26 8.34 -11.98 1.57
C LEU A 26 8.95 -13.37 1.38
N ALA A 27 9.59 -13.93 2.42
CA ALA A 27 10.22 -15.25 2.33
C ALA A 27 9.20 -16.34 1.98
N ALA A 28 8.03 -16.30 2.62
CA ALA A 28 6.94 -17.24 2.34
C ALA A 28 6.37 -17.07 0.93
N LEU A 29 6.18 -15.83 0.48
CA LEU A 29 5.73 -15.55 -0.88
C LEU A 29 6.74 -16.03 -1.93
N THR A 30 8.03 -15.77 -1.72
CA THR A 30 9.10 -16.25 -2.60
C THR A 30 9.07 -17.77 -2.69
N LEU A 31 8.98 -18.47 -1.54
CA LEU A 31 8.86 -19.93 -1.54
C LEU A 31 7.62 -20.41 -2.33
N TRP A 32 6.48 -19.74 -2.15
CA TRP A 32 5.27 -20.09 -2.90
C TRP A 32 5.42 -19.89 -4.40
N VAL A 33 6.00 -18.77 -4.84
CA VAL A 33 6.29 -18.51 -6.25
C VAL A 33 7.20 -19.59 -6.82
N MET A 34 8.25 -19.98 -6.09
CA MET A 34 9.16 -21.06 -6.49
C MET A 34 8.41 -22.39 -6.64
N ILE A 35 7.53 -22.74 -5.69
CA ILE A 35 6.70 -23.95 -5.77
C ILE A 35 5.80 -23.91 -7.01
N CYS A 36 5.15 -22.77 -7.28
CA CYS A 36 4.25 -22.62 -8.42
C CYS A 36 4.99 -22.69 -9.76
N HIS A 37 6.18 -22.10 -9.84
CA HIS A 37 7.00 -22.09 -11.05
C HIS A 37 7.64 -23.44 -11.33
N PHE A 38 8.19 -24.11 -10.31
CA PHE A 38 8.86 -25.41 -10.43
C PHE A 38 7.93 -26.60 -10.14
N TRP A 39 6.61 -26.40 -10.22
CA TRP A 39 5.63 -27.46 -9.97
C TRP A 39 5.78 -28.67 -10.91
N PRO A 40 6.03 -28.52 -12.23
CA PRO A 40 6.27 -29.65 -13.13
C PRO A 40 7.43 -30.54 -12.66
N GLU A 41 8.52 -29.94 -12.22
CA GLU A 41 9.73 -30.60 -11.76
C GLU A 41 9.46 -31.30 -10.42
N ILE A 42 8.75 -30.66 -9.50
CA ILE A 42 8.34 -31.24 -8.22
C ILE A 42 7.45 -32.47 -8.44
N VAL A 43 6.43 -32.36 -9.29
CA VAL A 43 5.51 -33.46 -9.62
C VAL A 43 6.26 -34.64 -10.22
N THR A 44 7.17 -34.37 -11.16
CA THR A 44 7.97 -35.40 -11.84
C THR A 44 8.95 -36.08 -10.87
N ALA A 45 9.67 -35.30 -10.05
CA ALA A 45 10.66 -35.82 -9.11
C ALA A 45 10.02 -36.66 -7.99
N LEU A 46 8.81 -36.33 -7.56
CA LEU A 46 8.10 -37.02 -6.49
C LEU A 46 7.12 -38.10 -7.00
N GLY A 47 6.95 -38.26 -8.32
CA GLY A 47 6.02 -39.22 -8.91
C GLY A 47 4.56 -38.96 -8.53
N LEU A 48 4.15 -37.69 -8.38
CA LEU A 48 2.81 -37.34 -7.94
C LEU A 48 1.78 -37.58 -9.06
N PRO A 49 0.56 -38.07 -8.75
CA PRO A 49 -0.52 -38.27 -9.72
C PRO A 49 -1.23 -36.96 -10.06
N MET A 50 -0.47 -35.91 -10.37
CA MET A 50 -0.95 -34.56 -10.69
C MET A 50 -0.40 -34.09 -12.04
N ARG A 51 -1.00 -33.04 -12.61
CA ARG A 51 -0.50 -32.45 -13.86
C ARG A 51 0.82 -31.75 -13.63
N ALA A 52 1.82 -32.06 -14.46
CA ALA A 52 3.13 -31.43 -14.46
C ALA A 52 3.12 -30.10 -15.25
N GLU A 53 2.34 -29.13 -14.78
CA GLU A 53 2.19 -27.80 -15.38
C GLU A 53 2.42 -26.72 -14.32
N ARG A 54 2.98 -25.56 -14.70
CA ARG A 54 3.20 -24.44 -13.77
C ARG A 54 1.87 -23.95 -13.19
N LEU A 55 1.83 -23.66 -11.89
CA LEU A 55 0.61 -23.23 -11.20
C LEU A 55 0.38 -21.72 -11.39
N THR A 56 -0.10 -21.34 -12.56
CA THR A 56 -0.24 -19.93 -12.98
C THR A 56 -1.62 -19.33 -12.72
N GLY A 57 -2.61 -20.16 -12.36
CA GLY A 57 -4.01 -19.75 -12.29
C GLY A 57 -4.33 -18.78 -11.14
N PRO A 58 -5.46 -18.04 -11.22
CA PRO A 58 -5.87 -17.08 -10.20
C PRO A 58 -5.99 -17.65 -8.78
N ASN A 59 -6.36 -18.92 -8.62
CA ASN A 59 -6.41 -19.58 -7.31
C ASN A 59 -5.02 -19.76 -6.69
N ALA A 60 -3.97 -19.97 -7.49
CA ALA A 60 -2.60 -20.01 -7.00
C ALA A 60 -2.14 -18.63 -6.52
N ALA A 61 -2.54 -17.56 -7.24
CA ALA A 61 -2.30 -16.19 -6.83
C ALA A 61 -2.99 -15.85 -5.49
N LEU A 62 -4.29 -16.21 -5.33
CA LEU A 62 -5.02 -16.05 -4.06
C LEU A 62 -4.41 -16.87 -2.92
N THR A 63 -3.96 -18.09 -3.20
CA THR A 63 -3.26 -18.92 -2.21
C THR A 63 -1.96 -18.24 -1.76
N GLY A 64 -1.29 -17.53 -2.66
CA GLY A 64 -0.12 -16.70 -2.33
C GLY A 64 -0.42 -15.63 -1.28
N LEU A 65 -1.61 -15.03 -1.28
CA LEU A 65 -2.04 -14.10 -0.23
C LEU A 65 -2.08 -14.79 1.14
N LEU A 66 -2.63 -16.00 1.21
CA LEU A 66 -2.71 -16.78 2.45
C LEU A 66 -1.33 -17.23 2.94
N VAL A 67 -0.48 -17.72 2.03
CA VAL A 67 0.88 -18.16 2.35
C VAL A 67 1.73 -16.99 2.84
N CYS A 68 1.58 -15.81 2.23
CA CYS A 68 2.25 -14.60 2.68
C CYS A 68 1.70 -14.11 4.04
N ALA A 69 0.38 -14.08 4.20
CA ALA A 69 -0.28 -13.61 5.43
C ALA A 69 0.03 -14.47 6.65
N GLY A 70 0.09 -15.80 6.50
CA GLY A 70 0.21 -16.74 7.61
C GLY A 70 1.39 -16.44 8.55
N PRO A 71 2.64 -16.47 8.06
CA PRO A 71 3.82 -16.17 8.89
C PRO A 71 3.81 -14.76 9.47
N MET A 72 3.30 -13.76 8.73
CA MET A 72 3.17 -12.39 9.23
C MET A 72 2.22 -12.31 10.42
N VAL A 73 1.06 -12.97 10.32
CA VAL A 73 0.05 -13.04 11.38
C VAL A 73 0.60 -13.79 12.59
N LEU A 74 1.21 -14.96 12.37
CA LEU A 74 1.78 -15.78 13.44
C LEU A 74 2.87 -15.04 14.21
N TRP A 75 3.81 -14.39 13.51
CA TRP A 75 4.84 -13.58 14.16
C TRP A 75 4.24 -12.43 14.96
N SER A 76 3.30 -11.70 14.36
CA SER A 76 2.63 -10.55 14.99
C SER A 76 1.93 -10.96 16.29
N LEU A 77 1.28 -12.13 16.32
CA LEU A 77 0.54 -12.61 17.48
C LEU A 77 1.42 -13.30 18.52
N LEU A 78 2.35 -14.16 18.10
CA LEU A 78 3.10 -15.04 19.00
C LEU A 78 4.38 -14.37 19.53
N VAL A 79 5.05 -13.56 18.70
CA VAL A 79 6.35 -12.95 19.04
C VAL A 79 6.17 -11.48 19.41
N ASP A 80 5.67 -10.66 18.49
CA ASP A 80 5.48 -9.22 18.75
C ASP A 80 4.32 -8.98 19.73
N LYS A 81 3.41 -9.94 19.86
CA LYS A 81 2.23 -9.91 20.74
C LYS A 81 1.42 -8.63 20.56
N VAL A 82 1.25 -8.19 19.31
CA VAL A 82 0.57 -6.92 18.97
C VAL A 82 -0.86 -6.85 19.49
N HIS A 83 -1.50 -8.01 19.69
CA HIS A 83 -2.82 -8.12 20.31
C HIS A 83 -2.89 -7.54 21.73
N ARG A 84 -1.76 -7.40 22.43
CA ARG A 84 -1.65 -6.79 23.76
C ARG A 84 -1.33 -5.30 23.73
N ASN A 85 -1.08 -4.72 22.56
CA ASN A 85 -0.77 -3.31 22.46
C ASN A 85 -1.99 -2.48 22.91
N PRO A 86 -1.80 -1.42 23.70
CA PRO A 86 -2.88 -0.51 24.09
C PRO A 86 -3.63 0.09 22.89
N SER A 87 -2.94 0.25 21.76
CA SER A 87 -3.50 0.78 20.51
C SER A 87 -4.61 -0.08 19.90
N THR A 88 -4.72 -1.36 20.26
CA THR A 88 -5.81 -2.24 19.82
C THR A 88 -7.15 -1.86 20.47
N GLY A 89 -7.11 -1.20 21.64
CA GLY A 89 -8.30 -0.96 22.46
C GLY A 89 -8.94 -2.23 23.01
N ILE A 90 -8.17 -3.30 23.18
CA ILE A 90 -8.60 -4.59 23.72
C ILE A 90 -8.06 -4.75 25.16
N ASN A 91 -8.93 -5.18 26.07
CA ASN A 91 -8.56 -5.62 27.41
C ASN A 91 -8.89 -7.10 27.57
N TRP A 92 -7.86 -7.96 27.43
CA TRP A 92 -8.00 -9.41 27.51
C TRP A 92 -8.33 -9.92 28.92
N ASP A 93 -8.03 -9.14 29.96
CA ASP A 93 -8.15 -9.56 31.36
C ASP A 93 -9.56 -9.35 31.94
N LYS A 94 -10.43 -8.60 31.24
CA LYS A 94 -11.76 -8.23 31.72
C LYS A 94 -12.86 -8.54 30.69
N PRO A 95 -13.13 -9.82 30.38
CA PRO A 95 -14.20 -10.19 29.46
C PRO A 95 -15.58 -9.86 30.05
N ARG A 96 -16.44 -9.17 29.29
CA ARG A 96 -17.87 -9.06 29.58
C ARG A 96 -18.60 -10.38 29.32
N LYS A 97 -19.74 -10.61 29.97
CA LYS A 97 -20.60 -11.76 29.66
C LYS A 97 -21.22 -11.55 28.28
N LEU A 98 -21.52 -12.65 27.59
CA LEU A 98 -22.11 -12.61 26.26
C LEU A 98 -23.49 -11.92 26.28
N ALA A 99 -24.31 -12.20 27.30
CA ALA A 99 -25.63 -11.60 27.46
C ALA A 99 -25.56 -10.07 27.57
N ASP A 100 -24.53 -9.54 28.25
CA ASP A 100 -24.36 -8.10 28.47
C ASP A 100 -23.95 -7.34 27.20
N ILE A 101 -23.45 -8.05 26.17
CA ILE A 101 -22.94 -7.46 24.94
C ILE A 101 -23.73 -7.85 23.68
N ALA A 102 -24.65 -8.82 23.79
CA ALA A 102 -25.38 -9.37 22.66
C ALA A 102 -26.08 -8.28 21.83
N ASP A 103 -26.82 -7.37 22.47
CA ASP A 103 -27.55 -6.29 21.79
C ASP A 103 -26.60 -5.31 21.08
N VAL A 104 -25.44 -5.02 21.70
CA VAL A 104 -24.39 -4.20 21.10
C VAL A 104 -23.82 -4.90 19.87
N SER A 105 -23.44 -6.17 19.98
CA SER A 105 -22.89 -6.95 18.87
C SER A 105 -23.89 -7.13 17.72
N ILE A 106 -25.17 -7.37 18.00
CA ILE A 106 -26.23 -7.49 16.98
C ILE A 106 -26.39 -6.16 16.23
N THR A 107 -26.45 -5.04 16.96
CA THR A 107 -26.53 -3.69 16.37
C THR A 107 -25.30 -3.42 15.49
N LYS A 108 -24.10 -3.81 15.95
CA LYS A 108 -22.87 -3.68 15.18
C LYS A 108 -22.87 -4.55 13.92
N LEU A 109 -23.35 -5.79 14.00
CA LEU A 109 -23.49 -6.68 12.85
C LEU A 109 -24.45 -6.11 11.81
N ALA A 110 -25.56 -5.51 12.24
CA ALA A 110 -26.47 -4.80 11.33
C ALA A 110 -25.75 -3.64 10.62
N GLY A 111 -24.99 -2.82 11.35
CA GLY A 111 -24.17 -1.76 10.77
C GLY A 111 -23.10 -2.27 9.80
N LEU A 112 -22.45 -3.39 10.13
CA LEU A 112 -21.44 -4.02 9.28
C LEU A 112 -22.03 -4.49 7.96
N TRP A 113 -23.15 -5.19 8.00
CA TRP A 113 -23.79 -5.74 6.80
C TRP A 113 -24.53 -4.69 5.98
N ALA A 114 -25.05 -3.63 6.61
CA ALA A 114 -25.51 -2.44 5.89
C ALA A 114 -24.35 -1.76 5.14
N THR A 115 -23.15 -1.73 5.73
CA THR A 115 -21.96 -1.17 5.07
C THR A 115 -21.56 -2.01 3.85
N TRP A 116 -21.56 -3.33 3.97
CA TRP A 116 -21.32 -4.22 2.82
C TRP A 116 -22.40 -4.10 1.75
N ALA A 117 -23.67 -3.91 2.14
CA ALA A 117 -24.76 -3.68 1.19
C ALA A 117 -24.56 -2.37 0.40
N LEU A 118 -24.11 -1.29 1.05
CA LEU A 118 -23.76 -0.04 0.37
C LEU A 118 -22.59 -0.22 -0.61
N ILE A 119 -21.56 -0.97 -0.22
CA ILE A 119 -20.42 -1.28 -1.09
C ILE A 119 -20.86 -2.14 -2.28
N ALA A 120 -21.69 -3.16 -2.06
CA ALA A 120 -22.24 -4.00 -3.11
C ALA A 120 -23.13 -3.20 -4.08
N ALA A 121 -23.95 -2.28 -3.57
CA ALA A 121 -24.73 -1.36 -4.39
C ALA A 121 -23.83 -0.46 -5.25
N PHE A 122 -22.74 0.06 -4.67
CA PHE A 122 -21.74 0.83 -5.43
C PHE A 122 -21.10 -0.01 -6.55
N TYR A 123 -20.72 -1.26 -6.28
CA TYR A 123 -20.20 -2.16 -7.32
C TYR A 123 -21.24 -2.49 -8.40
N ALA A 124 -22.52 -2.65 -8.04
CA ALA A 124 -23.59 -2.89 -9.01
C ALA A 124 -23.84 -1.67 -9.92
N LEU A 125 -23.72 -0.45 -9.38
CA LEU A 125 -23.86 0.79 -10.15
C LEU A 125 -22.64 1.04 -11.06
N GLY A 126 -21.44 0.74 -10.59
CA GLY A 126 -20.21 0.90 -11.35
C GLY A 126 -20.01 -0.20 -12.37
N ARG A 127 -20.50 -0.01 -13.60
CA ARG A 127 -20.41 -1.02 -14.68
C ARG A 127 -19.00 -1.55 -14.96
N TRP A 128 -17.98 -0.73 -14.76
CA TRP A 128 -16.58 -1.13 -14.92
C TRP A 128 -16.14 -2.27 -13.97
N TYR A 129 -16.82 -2.49 -12.84
CA TYR A 129 -16.54 -3.63 -11.97
C TYR A 129 -16.95 -4.98 -12.59
N TRP A 130 -17.78 -4.93 -13.63
CA TRP A 130 -18.31 -6.11 -14.32
C TRP A 130 -17.67 -6.29 -15.70
N GLU A 131 -16.49 -5.73 -15.89
CA GLU A 131 -15.73 -5.80 -17.14
C GLU A 131 -14.26 -6.15 -16.86
N GLY A 132 -13.65 -6.86 -17.81
CA GLY A 132 -12.23 -7.17 -17.77
C GLY A 132 -11.77 -7.86 -16.48
N PRO A 133 -10.57 -7.51 -15.96
CA PRO A 133 -10.01 -8.14 -14.77
C PRO A 133 -10.84 -7.98 -13.49
N TYR A 134 -11.71 -6.96 -13.39
CA TYR A 134 -12.53 -6.75 -12.18
C TYR A 134 -13.56 -7.86 -11.96
N LEU A 135 -13.93 -8.61 -13.01
CA LEU A 135 -14.81 -9.77 -12.88
C LEU A 135 -14.30 -10.78 -11.86
N PHE A 136 -12.98 -10.98 -11.81
CA PHE A 136 -12.37 -11.87 -10.82
C PHE A 136 -12.56 -11.34 -9.39
N ALA A 137 -12.33 -10.04 -9.18
CA ALA A 137 -12.57 -9.42 -7.87
C ALA A 137 -14.02 -9.57 -7.43
N MET A 138 -14.99 -9.38 -8.34
CA MET A 138 -16.40 -9.57 -8.03
C MET A 138 -16.73 -11.02 -7.68
N GLN A 139 -16.20 -11.99 -8.43
CA GLN A 139 -16.37 -13.42 -8.12
C GLN A 139 -15.84 -13.76 -6.72
N VAL A 140 -14.63 -13.30 -6.38
CA VAL A 140 -14.03 -13.53 -5.06
C VAL A 140 -14.85 -12.89 -3.95
N LEU A 141 -15.27 -11.62 -4.12
CA LEU A 141 -16.07 -10.91 -3.12
C LEU A 141 -17.46 -11.53 -2.95
N SER A 142 -18.12 -11.94 -4.03
CA SER A 142 -19.40 -12.65 -3.98
C SER A 142 -19.26 -14.01 -3.29
N ALA A 143 -18.23 -14.79 -3.60
CA ALA A 143 -17.96 -16.07 -2.94
C ALA A 143 -17.62 -15.88 -1.46
N ALA A 144 -16.88 -14.83 -1.11
CA ALA A 144 -16.49 -14.52 0.26
C ALA A 144 -17.64 -13.96 1.12
N ALA A 145 -18.69 -13.37 0.52
CA ALA A 145 -19.78 -12.73 1.26
C ALA A 145 -20.47 -13.68 2.25
N VAL A 146 -20.80 -14.90 1.84
CA VAL A 146 -21.46 -15.90 2.70
C VAL A 146 -20.58 -16.34 3.87
N PRO A 147 -19.33 -16.83 3.67
CA PRO A 147 -18.48 -17.20 4.79
C PRO A 147 -18.15 -16.00 5.69
N LEU A 148 -17.95 -14.80 5.13
CA LEU A 148 -17.73 -13.59 5.94
C LEU A 148 -18.96 -13.25 6.79
N PHE A 149 -20.17 -13.44 6.28
CA PHE A 149 -21.42 -13.29 7.07
C PHE A 149 -21.43 -14.23 8.26
N LEU A 150 -21.27 -15.52 7.99
CA LEU A 150 -21.31 -16.55 9.02
C LEU A 150 -20.20 -16.38 10.05
N LEU A 151 -18.98 -16.05 9.64
CA LEU A 151 -17.83 -15.87 10.53
C LEU A 151 -17.87 -14.54 11.28
N SER A 152 -18.51 -13.50 10.73
CA SER A 152 -18.62 -12.20 11.42
C SER A 152 -19.42 -12.30 12.71
N ILE A 153 -20.43 -13.17 12.77
CA ILE A 153 -21.30 -13.34 13.95
C ILE A 153 -20.50 -13.78 15.19
N PRO A 154 -19.84 -14.97 15.20
CA PRO A 154 -19.06 -15.40 16.36
C PRO A 154 -17.87 -14.48 16.61
N TYR A 155 -17.26 -13.92 15.57
CA TYR A 155 -16.12 -13.02 15.72
C TYR A 155 -16.48 -11.71 16.44
N VAL A 156 -17.55 -11.02 16.02
CA VAL A 156 -17.98 -9.76 16.63
C VAL A 156 -18.46 -10.00 18.06
N MET A 157 -19.27 -11.05 18.28
CA MET A 157 -19.73 -11.44 19.62
C MET A 157 -18.58 -11.79 20.56
N TRP A 158 -17.53 -12.44 20.05
CA TRP A 158 -16.32 -12.73 20.82
C TRP A 158 -15.53 -11.45 21.13
N LEU A 159 -15.20 -10.65 20.11
CA LEU A 159 -14.31 -9.51 20.26
C LEU A 159 -14.91 -8.41 21.14
N ASP A 160 -16.21 -8.11 21.01
CA ASP A 160 -16.87 -7.05 21.77
C ASP A 160 -16.83 -7.29 23.29
N ARG A 161 -16.68 -8.54 23.72
CA ARG A 161 -16.48 -8.88 25.14
C ARG A 161 -15.20 -8.28 25.71
N TYR A 162 -14.19 -8.06 24.88
CA TYR A 162 -12.87 -7.60 25.28
C TYR A 162 -12.57 -6.16 24.87
N LEU A 163 -13.37 -5.54 23.98
CA LEU A 163 -13.15 -4.15 23.58
C LEU A 163 -13.39 -3.19 24.74
N ILE A 164 -12.48 -2.24 24.96
CA ILE A 164 -12.68 -1.18 25.96
C ILE A 164 -13.94 -0.37 25.61
N GLN A 165 -14.06 0.05 24.35
CA GLN A 165 -15.23 0.74 23.80
C GLN A 165 -15.85 -0.11 22.68
N PRO A 166 -16.88 -0.94 22.98
CA PRO A 166 -17.52 -1.78 21.99
C PRO A 166 -18.48 -1.01 21.08
N ARG A 167 -18.97 0.17 21.50
CA ARG A 167 -19.78 1.06 20.66
C ARG A 167 -18.88 1.91 19.76
N ASP A 168 -18.39 1.31 18.69
CA ASP A 168 -17.56 1.96 17.67
C ASP A 168 -18.40 2.55 16.51
N GLY A 169 -17.76 3.12 15.49
CA GLY A 169 -18.46 3.73 14.35
C GLY A 169 -19.37 2.74 13.59
N CYS A 170 -19.04 1.44 13.59
CA CYS A 170 -19.89 0.42 12.98
C CYS A 170 -21.16 0.20 13.80
N TRP A 171 -21.04 0.19 15.13
CA TRP A 171 -22.20 0.18 16.03
C TRP A 171 -23.07 1.43 15.87
N HIS A 172 -22.49 2.63 15.87
CA HIS A 172 -23.25 3.88 15.70
C HIS A 172 -24.00 3.93 14.37
N PHE A 173 -23.40 3.40 13.30
CA PHE A 173 -24.07 3.30 12.01
C PHE A 173 -25.25 2.32 12.06
N GLY A 174 -25.09 1.17 12.71
CA GLY A 174 -26.19 0.24 12.97
C GLY A 174 -27.31 0.84 13.82
N ALA A 175 -26.95 1.54 14.91
CA ALA A 175 -27.90 2.23 15.79
C ALA A 175 -28.72 3.27 15.03
N MET A 176 -28.09 4.06 14.15
CA MET A 176 -28.75 5.03 13.28
C MET A 176 -29.78 4.37 12.36
N LEU A 177 -29.44 3.23 11.75
CA LEU A 177 -30.33 2.52 10.82
C LEU A 177 -31.50 1.82 11.52
N ILE A 178 -31.26 1.27 12.71
CA ILE A 178 -32.27 0.57 13.50
C ILE A 178 -33.22 1.56 14.18
N GLY A 179 -32.72 2.75 14.56
CA GLY A 179 -33.51 3.83 15.17
C GLY A 179 -33.93 3.58 16.63
N ARG A 180 -33.37 2.56 17.29
CA ARG A 180 -33.70 2.20 18.69
C ARG A 180 -32.77 2.83 19.73
N GLU A 181 -31.52 3.04 19.38
CA GLU A 181 -30.46 3.48 20.29
C GLU A 181 -29.99 4.89 19.93
N ALA A 182 -29.52 5.65 20.91
CA ALA A 182 -28.89 6.93 20.64
C ALA A 182 -27.55 6.72 19.91
N PHE A 183 -27.27 7.52 18.88
CA PHE A 183 -26.05 7.44 18.10
C PHE A 183 -25.35 8.79 18.00
N GLU A 184 -24.04 8.75 17.76
CA GLU A 184 -23.21 9.92 17.51
C GLU A 184 -22.87 10.00 16.01
N PRO A 185 -23.09 11.14 15.33
CA PRO A 185 -22.80 11.26 13.90
C PRO A 185 -21.31 11.18 13.54
N GLN A 186 -20.41 11.69 14.39
CA GLN A 186 -18.98 11.78 14.08
C GLN A 186 -18.32 10.40 13.86
N PRO A 187 -18.51 9.39 14.73
CA PRO A 187 -18.05 8.02 14.48
C PRO A 187 -18.57 7.41 13.18
N ILE A 188 -19.78 7.76 12.75
CA ILE A 188 -20.38 7.25 11.51
C ILE A 188 -19.60 7.79 10.30
N TRP A 189 -19.33 9.09 10.24
CA TRP A 189 -18.54 9.67 9.15
C TRP A 189 -17.12 9.12 9.09
N HIS A 190 -16.52 8.81 10.24
CA HIS A 190 -15.25 8.11 10.28
C HIS A 190 -15.36 6.70 9.68
N HIS A 191 -16.35 5.92 10.13
CA HIS A 191 -16.60 4.56 9.66
C HIS A 191 -16.84 4.52 8.15
N LEU A 192 -17.75 5.35 7.62
CA LEU A 192 -18.06 5.39 6.20
C LEU A 192 -16.84 5.75 5.34
N ARG A 193 -16.00 6.69 5.78
CA ARG A 193 -14.75 7.03 5.07
C ARG A 193 -13.76 5.87 5.06
N ALA A 194 -13.55 5.21 6.19
CA ALA A 194 -12.65 4.06 6.28
C ALA A 194 -13.12 2.90 5.40
N TRP A 195 -14.42 2.63 5.39
CA TRP A 195 -15.01 1.59 4.53
C TRP A 195 -15.07 1.97 3.07
N ALA A 196 -15.19 3.26 2.71
CA ALA A 196 -15.05 3.72 1.34
C ALA A 196 -13.64 3.43 0.79
N VAL A 197 -12.59 3.68 1.59
CA VAL A 197 -11.21 3.29 1.23
C VAL A 197 -11.13 1.77 1.05
N LYS A 198 -11.62 1.01 2.04
CA LYS A 198 -11.53 -0.46 2.01
C LYS A 198 -12.27 -1.05 0.83
N GLY A 199 -13.51 -0.61 0.56
CA GLY A 199 -14.29 -1.05 -0.59
C GLY A 199 -13.53 -0.79 -1.89
N PHE A 200 -13.19 0.47 -2.17
CA PHE A 200 -12.51 0.83 -3.41
C PHE A 200 -11.21 0.04 -3.65
N PHE A 201 -10.31 0.03 -2.67
CA PHE A 201 -8.99 -0.58 -2.85
C PHE A 201 -8.99 -2.09 -2.75
N THR A 202 -9.88 -2.72 -1.99
CA THR A 202 -9.91 -4.20 -1.91
C THR A 202 -10.30 -4.79 -3.26
N ALA A 203 -11.29 -4.23 -3.95
CA ALA A 203 -11.65 -4.67 -5.30
C ALA A 203 -10.51 -4.47 -6.30
N PHE A 204 -9.84 -3.31 -6.25
CA PHE A 204 -8.66 -3.04 -7.08
C PHE A 204 -7.51 -4.03 -6.81
N MET A 205 -7.22 -4.32 -5.54
CA MET A 205 -6.15 -5.25 -5.16
C MET A 205 -6.44 -6.68 -5.63
N LEU A 206 -7.68 -7.16 -5.44
CA LEU A 206 -8.08 -8.49 -5.94
C LEU A 206 -8.02 -8.59 -7.47
N MET A 207 -8.29 -7.49 -8.17
CA MET A 207 -8.25 -7.44 -9.63
C MET A 207 -6.83 -7.67 -10.18
N ILE A 208 -5.81 -7.04 -9.59
CA ILE A 208 -4.45 -7.03 -10.15
C ILE A 208 -3.63 -8.28 -9.82
N VAL A 209 -3.87 -8.89 -8.64
CA VAL A 209 -3.10 -10.03 -8.12
C VAL A 209 -2.91 -11.19 -9.11
N PRO A 210 -3.95 -11.68 -9.82
CA PRO A 210 -3.78 -12.80 -10.75
C PRO A 210 -2.87 -12.49 -11.94
N GLY A 211 -3.00 -11.28 -12.51
CA GLY A 211 -2.28 -10.89 -13.71
C GLY A 211 -0.77 -10.78 -13.45
N GLY A 212 -0.38 -10.07 -12.39
CA GLY A 212 1.02 -9.98 -11.99
C GLY A 212 1.62 -11.34 -11.67
N PHE A 213 0.88 -12.17 -10.91
CA PHE A 213 1.34 -13.50 -10.52
C PHE A 213 1.55 -14.42 -11.73
N GLN A 214 0.61 -14.45 -12.68
CA GLN A 214 0.74 -15.22 -13.91
C GLN A 214 1.94 -14.76 -14.74
N ASN A 215 2.15 -13.45 -14.87
CA ASN A 215 3.28 -12.89 -15.63
C ASN A 215 4.65 -13.24 -15.04
N LEU A 216 4.71 -13.55 -13.74
CA LEU A 216 5.94 -14.01 -13.09
C LEU A 216 6.13 -15.52 -13.20
N VAL A 217 5.07 -16.29 -12.96
CA VAL A 217 5.15 -17.75 -12.80
C VAL A 217 5.17 -18.46 -14.15
N ALA A 218 4.43 -17.98 -15.15
CA ALA A 218 4.25 -18.66 -16.43
C ALA A 218 5.53 -18.74 -17.29
N PRO A 219 6.32 -17.66 -17.47
CA PRO A 219 7.45 -17.67 -18.39
C PRO A 219 8.59 -18.59 -17.94
N ASP A 220 9.36 -19.17 -18.86
CA ASP A 220 10.59 -19.87 -18.49
C ASP A 220 11.69 -18.88 -18.12
N TRP A 221 12.14 -18.92 -16.87
CA TRP A 221 13.12 -17.97 -16.36
C TRP A 221 14.51 -18.14 -17.00
N SER A 222 14.81 -19.33 -17.55
CA SER A 222 16.08 -19.60 -18.22
C SER A 222 16.38 -18.59 -19.34
N GLU A 223 15.34 -18.16 -20.06
CA GLU A 223 15.44 -17.20 -21.17
C GLU A 223 15.77 -15.77 -20.67
N PHE A 224 15.36 -15.42 -19.46
CA PHE A 224 15.56 -14.08 -18.90
C PHE A 224 17.00 -13.86 -18.43
N PHE A 225 17.68 -14.91 -17.97
CA PHE A 225 19.06 -14.82 -17.47
C PHE A 225 20.10 -14.58 -18.57
N LEU A 226 19.68 -14.58 -19.84
CA LEU A 226 20.56 -14.42 -20.99
C LEU A 226 20.86 -12.96 -21.34
N SER A 227 20.17 -11.99 -20.74
CA SER A 227 20.36 -10.57 -21.04
C SER A 227 20.06 -9.65 -19.84
N PRO A 228 20.67 -8.44 -19.78
CA PRO A 228 20.33 -7.46 -18.74
C PRO A 228 18.86 -7.05 -18.77
N VAL A 229 18.26 -7.00 -19.98
CA VAL A 229 16.85 -6.66 -20.18
C VAL A 229 15.97 -7.76 -19.59
N GLY A 230 16.26 -9.03 -19.90
CA GLY A 230 15.54 -10.17 -19.33
C GLY A 230 15.62 -10.20 -17.81
N ILE A 231 16.82 -10.08 -17.23
CA ILE A 231 17.00 -10.07 -15.78
C ILE A 231 16.22 -8.91 -15.14
N ALA A 232 16.32 -7.70 -15.71
CA ALA A 232 15.58 -6.55 -15.22
C ALA A 232 14.07 -6.77 -15.29
N SER A 233 13.55 -7.23 -16.43
CA SER A 233 12.12 -7.51 -16.61
C SER A 233 11.61 -8.54 -15.60
N LEU A 234 12.34 -9.64 -15.37
CA LEU A 234 11.97 -10.65 -14.39
C LEU A 234 11.94 -10.08 -12.96
N LEU A 235 12.96 -9.33 -12.56
CA LEU A 235 13.06 -8.75 -11.21
C LEU A 235 12.06 -7.60 -10.99
N ILE A 236 11.74 -6.84 -12.03
CA ILE A 236 10.71 -5.80 -12.00
C ILE A 236 9.33 -6.45 -11.87
N THR A 237 9.03 -7.51 -12.63
CA THR A 237 7.79 -8.27 -12.48
C THR A 237 7.68 -8.91 -11.10
N LEU A 238 8.78 -9.47 -10.56
CA LEU A 238 8.83 -9.98 -9.19
C LEU A 238 8.50 -8.89 -8.17
N MET A 239 9.05 -7.68 -8.34
CA MET A 239 8.71 -6.54 -7.49
C MET A 239 7.20 -6.25 -7.49
N PHE A 240 6.56 -6.21 -8.66
CA PHE A 240 5.12 -5.95 -8.74
C PHE A 240 4.32 -7.03 -8.03
N VAL A 241 4.67 -8.32 -8.20
CA VAL A 241 4.01 -9.42 -7.47
C VAL A 241 4.17 -9.26 -5.96
N ILE A 242 5.35 -8.86 -5.47
CA ILE A 242 5.57 -8.59 -4.05
C ILE A 242 4.68 -7.45 -3.55
N ASP A 243 4.65 -6.32 -4.28
CA ASP A 243 3.83 -5.14 -3.92
C ASP A 243 2.34 -5.49 -3.89
N GLU A 244 1.86 -6.15 -4.94
CA GLU A 244 0.46 -6.53 -5.09
C GLU A 244 0.02 -7.55 -4.05
N GLN A 245 0.80 -8.60 -3.79
CA GLN A 245 0.44 -9.65 -2.84
C GLN A 245 0.51 -9.15 -1.39
N ILE A 246 1.61 -8.52 -0.97
CA ILE A 246 1.75 -8.00 0.40
C ILE A 246 0.79 -6.82 0.62
N GLY A 247 0.65 -5.93 -0.36
CA GLY A 247 -0.29 -4.82 -0.32
C GLY A 247 -1.75 -5.30 -0.17
N SER A 248 -2.14 -6.33 -0.91
CA SER A 248 -3.46 -6.96 -0.82
C SER A 248 -3.73 -7.54 0.57
N VAL A 249 -2.75 -8.24 1.16
CA VAL A 249 -2.85 -8.74 2.54
C VAL A 249 -3.10 -7.59 3.52
N GLY A 250 -2.43 -6.46 3.34
CA GLY A 250 -2.66 -5.25 4.13
C GLY A 250 -4.12 -4.80 4.13
N TYR A 251 -4.77 -4.76 2.97
CA TYR A 251 -6.18 -4.38 2.85
C TYR A 251 -7.16 -5.40 3.45
N ILE A 252 -6.86 -6.69 3.29
CA ILE A 252 -7.71 -7.78 3.80
C ILE A 252 -7.64 -7.84 5.34
N LEU A 253 -6.44 -7.79 5.92
CA LEU A 253 -6.18 -7.96 7.36
C LEU A 253 -6.36 -6.68 8.19
N THR A 254 -7.48 -5.99 8.01
CA THR A 254 -7.85 -4.82 8.81
C THR A 254 -8.56 -5.23 10.10
N MET A 255 -7.83 -5.73 11.10
CA MET A 255 -8.41 -6.22 12.36
C MET A 255 -7.65 -5.79 13.62
N LYS A 256 -8.40 -5.53 14.70
CA LYS A 256 -7.88 -5.04 15.99
C LYS A 256 -6.91 -6.01 16.68
N PRO A 257 -7.14 -7.34 16.71
CA PRO A 257 -6.19 -8.27 17.32
C PRO A 257 -4.80 -8.27 16.68
N LEU A 258 -4.68 -7.86 15.42
CA LEU A 258 -3.40 -7.71 14.72
C LEU A 258 -2.80 -6.30 14.86
N ASP A 259 -3.43 -5.42 15.63
CA ASP A 259 -3.13 -3.98 15.70
C ASP A 259 -3.03 -3.34 14.30
N ALA A 260 -3.81 -3.89 13.36
CA ALA A 260 -3.82 -3.52 11.95
C ALA A 260 -5.14 -2.84 11.56
N GLN A 261 -5.98 -2.43 12.52
CA GLN A 261 -7.18 -1.65 12.26
C GLN A 261 -6.86 -0.30 11.62
N ILE A 262 -7.78 0.21 10.81
CA ILE A 262 -7.77 1.62 10.39
C ILE A 262 -8.05 2.46 11.64
N ARG A 263 -7.09 3.28 12.05
CA ARG A 263 -7.24 4.22 13.17
C ARG A 263 -7.91 5.51 12.70
N SER A 264 -7.58 5.94 11.49
CA SER A 264 -8.31 6.98 10.77
C SER A 264 -8.12 6.89 9.26
N ALA A 265 -9.11 7.39 8.51
CA ALA A 265 -9.04 7.59 7.07
C ALA A 265 -8.92 9.09 6.75
N ASN A 266 -8.18 9.43 5.69
CA ASN A 266 -7.83 10.80 5.36
C ASN A 266 -9.09 11.67 5.23
N PRO A 267 -9.25 12.72 6.06
CA PRO A 267 -10.43 13.58 6.03
C PRO A 267 -10.42 14.58 4.87
N PHE A 268 -9.29 14.80 4.21
CA PHE A 268 -9.13 15.87 3.24
C PHE A 268 -9.49 15.40 1.83
N LEU A 269 -10.43 16.10 1.18
CA LEU A 269 -10.79 15.87 -0.22
C LEU A 269 -9.57 15.87 -1.15
N ALA A 270 -8.61 16.78 -0.91
CA ALA A 270 -7.36 16.84 -1.65
C ALA A 270 -6.57 15.52 -1.59
N GLY A 271 -6.56 14.83 -0.46
CA GLY A 271 -5.91 13.53 -0.33
C GLY A 271 -6.60 12.45 -1.18
N TRP A 272 -7.93 12.43 -1.17
CA TRP A 272 -8.72 11.52 -1.99
C TRP A 272 -8.51 11.75 -3.49
N LEU A 273 -8.57 13.00 -3.95
CA LEU A 273 -8.33 13.35 -5.35
C LEU A 273 -6.92 12.96 -5.79
N ALA A 274 -5.90 13.31 -5.00
CA ALA A 274 -4.51 12.96 -5.29
C ALA A 274 -4.28 11.44 -5.37
N ALA A 275 -5.02 10.65 -4.58
CA ALA A 275 -4.96 9.20 -4.65
C ALA A 275 -5.73 8.64 -5.86
N LEU A 276 -6.99 9.02 -6.05
CA LEU A 276 -7.87 8.45 -7.09
C LEU A 276 -7.33 8.69 -8.50
N ILE A 277 -6.67 9.84 -8.76
CA ILE A 277 -5.99 10.13 -10.03
C ILE A 277 -4.94 9.05 -10.39
N CYS A 278 -4.46 8.25 -9.44
CA CYS A 278 -3.47 7.22 -9.65
C CYS A 278 -4.02 5.79 -9.80
N TYR A 279 -5.33 5.57 -9.62
CA TYR A 279 -5.92 4.22 -9.59
C TYR A 279 -7.12 4.09 -10.54
N PRO A 280 -7.26 2.97 -11.29
CA PRO A 280 -8.46 2.69 -12.07
C PRO A 280 -9.74 2.76 -11.22
N PRO A 281 -10.87 3.21 -11.80
CA PRO A 281 -11.04 3.70 -13.16
C PRO A 281 -10.61 5.16 -13.38
N PHE A 282 -10.25 5.88 -12.31
CA PHE A 282 -9.97 7.33 -12.34
C PHE A 282 -8.54 7.69 -12.75
N GLN A 283 -7.69 6.70 -12.96
CA GLN A 283 -6.27 6.91 -13.26
C GLN A 283 -6.11 7.82 -14.50
N LEU A 284 -5.36 8.92 -14.44
CA LEU A 284 -5.33 9.89 -15.55
C LEU A 284 -4.16 9.73 -16.55
N MET A 285 -3.21 8.83 -16.27
CA MET A 285 -1.96 8.71 -17.03
C MET A 285 -1.89 7.48 -17.94
N GLY A 286 -2.98 6.71 -18.03
CA GLY A 286 -3.10 5.63 -18.99
C GLY A 286 -3.25 6.14 -20.43
N GLU A 287 -3.13 5.24 -21.41
CA GLU A 287 -3.33 5.54 -22.81
C GLU A 287 -4.71 6.18 -23.07
N GLY A 288 -4.74 7.19 -23.94
CA GLY A 288 -5.96 7.96 -24.25
C GLY A 288 -6.43 8.89 -23.14
N ARG A 289 -5.68 9.06 -22.04
CA ARG A 289 -6.06 9.90 -20.89
C ARG A 289 -5.25 11.20 -20.79
N PRO A 290 -5.75 12.22 -20.06
CA PRO A 290 -5.18 13.58 -20.11
C PRO A 290 -3.72 13.72 -19.69
N LEU A 291 -3.19 12.81 -18.86
CA LEU A 291 -1.80 12.82 -18.40
C LEU A 291 -0.93 11.75 -19.08
N PHE A 292 -1.38 11.19 -20.20
CA PHE A 292 -0.60 10.20 -20.96
C PHE A 292 0.71 10.80 -21.47
N TYR A 293 1.83 10.13 -21.20
CA TYR A 293 3.19 10.65 -21.42
C TYR A 293 4.06 9.77 -22.33
N LEU A 294 3.49 8.81 -23.07
CA LEU A 294 4.24 7.88 -23.93
C LEU A 294 3.93 8.07 -25.42
N TYR A 295 3.63 9.31 -25.85
CA TYR A 295 3.34 9.54 -27.27
C TYR A 295 4.61 9.44 -28.11
N GLY A 296 4.64 8.55 -29.11
CA GLY A 296 5.85 8.30 -29.91
C GLY A 296 6.95 7.60 -29.12
N VAL A 297 6.59 6.91 -28.03
CA VAL A 297 7.49 6.06 -27.23
C VAL A 297 6.95 4.63 -27.28
N PRO A 298 7.78 3.59 -27.52
CA PRO A 298 7.33 2.20 -27.62
C PRO A 298 6.54 1.68 -26.41
N GLY A 299 6.88 2.15 -25.21
CA GLY A 299 6.28 1.69 -23.96
C GLY A 299 6.95 2.26 -22.71
N ASP A 300 6.48 1.82 -21.54
CA ASP A 300 7.08 2.19 -20.24
C ASP A 300 8.52 1.68 -20.08
N ASP A 301 8.96 0.76 -20.92
CA ASP A 301 10.25 0.08 -20.95
C ASP A 301 11.18 0.57 -22.07
N ASN A 302 10.93 1.75 -22.63
CA ASN A 302 11.72 2.39 -23.70
C ASN A 302 13.25 2.42 -23.48
N TRP A 303 13.72 2.38 -22.23
CA TRP A 303 15.15 2.37 -21.90
C TRP A 303 15.95 1.30 -22.64
N PHE A 304 15.41 0.10 -22.86
CA PHE A 304 16.17 -0.94 -23.55
C PHE A 304 16.22 -0.72 -25.06
N HIS A 305 15.21 -0.09 -25.64
CA HIS A 305 15.24 0.37 -27.04
C HIS A 305 16.28 1.48 -27.21
N THR A 306 16.24 2.47 -26.32
CA THR A 306 17.14 3.62 -26.34
C THR A 306 18.62 3.21 -26.21
N PHE A 307 18.91 2.29 -25.29
CA PHE A 307 20.28 1.82 -25.04
C PHE A 307 20.63 0.53 -25.77
N GLY A 308 19.80 0.04 -26.69
CA GLY A 308 19.96 -1.26 -27.36
C GLY A 308 21.33 -1.48 -27.99
N ALA A 309 21.94 -0.41 -28.54
CA ALA A 309 23.26 -0.45 -29.14
C ALA A 309 24.43 -0.33 -28.13
N TYR A 310 24.16 -0.16 -26.83
CA TYR A 310 25.14 0.14 -25.79
C TYR A 310 25.08 -0.87 -24.63
N PRO A 311 25.67 -2.07 -24.77
CA PRO A 311 25.52 -3.15 -23.78
C PRO A 311 25.94 -2.79 -22.35
N LEU A 312 27.03 -2.04 -22.19
CA LEU A 312 27.48 -1.60 -20.86
C LEU A 312 26.46 -0.67 -20.19
N ILE A 313 25.89 0.26 -20.97
CA ILE A 313 24.88 1.20 -20.46
C ILE A 313 23.61 0.44 -20.08
N LEU A 314 23.20 -0.56 -20.88
CA LEU A 314 22.07 -1.43 -20.54
C LEU A 314 22.23 -2.11 -19.18
N TRP A 315 23.41 -2.65 -18.86
CA TRP A 315 23.64 -3.27 -17.55
C TRP A 315 23.54 -2.28 -16.40
N ILE A 316 24.11 -1.09 -16.56
CA ILE A 316 24.06 -0.03 -15.54
C ILE A 316 22.61 0.42 -15.34
N TRP A 317 21.87 0.62 -16.44
CA TRP A 317 20.49 1.09 -16.40
C TRP A 317 19.52 0.03 -15.87
N ALA A 318 19.67 -1.22 -16.30
CA ALA A 318 18.96 -2.38 -15.76
C ALA A 318 19.14 -2.46 -14.23
N THR A 319 20.39 -2.35 -13.76
CA THR A 319 20.70 -2.36 -12.33
C THR A 319 20.04 -1.20 -11.60
N LEU A 320 20.09 0.01 -12.15
CA LEU A 320 19.40 1.18 -11.59
C LEU A 320 17.90 0.92 -11.44
N LEU A 321 17.24 0.44 -12.49
CA LEU A 321 15.81 0.16 -12.48
C LEU A 321 15.45 -0.91 -11.45
N VAL A 322 16.21 -2.00 -11.37
CA VAL A 322 16.03 -3.06 -10.37
C VAL A 322 16.22 -2.53 -8.94
N VAL A 323 17.19 -1.65 -8.71
CA VAL A 323 17.40 -1.02 -7.39
C VAL A 323 16.20 -0.13 -7.04
N LEU A 324 15.71 0.67 -7.99
CA LEU A 324 14.56 1.55 -7.77
C LEU A 324 13.27 0.74 -7.50
N THR A 325 13.02 -0.33 -8.25
CA THR A 325 11.87 -1.20 -7.98
C THR A 325 12.06 -1.96 -6.67
N GLY A 326 13.27 -2.42 -6.36
CA GLY A 326 13.61 -3.04 -5.08
C GLY A 326 13.31 -2.14 -3.88
N ILE A 327 13.66 -0.85 -3.92
CA ILE A 327 13.32 0.13 -2.88
C ILE A 327 11.80 0.32 -2.76
N TYR A 328 11.09 0.32 -3.89
CA TYR A 328 9.62 0.42 -3.91
C TYR A 328 8.96 -0.79 -3.24
N ALA A 329 9.32 -2.02 -3.61
CA ALA A 329 8.82 -3.23 -2.94
C ALA A 329 9.21 -3.25 -1.46
N TRP A 330 10.44 -2.84 -1.11
CA TRP A 330 10.89 -2.81 0.27
C TRP A 330 10.03 -1.89 1.14
N ALA A 331 9.50 -0.79 0.59
CA ALA A 331 8.58 0.08 1.31
C ALA A 331 7.26 -0.64 1.65
N THR A 332 6.72 -1.44 0.73
CA THR A 332 5.52 -2.26 0.96
C THR A 332 5.78 -3.40 1.92
N VAL A 333 6.91 -4.10 1.77
CA VAL A 333 7.38 -5.12 2.72
C VAL A 333 7.46 -4.54 4.13
N ALA A 334 8.01 -3.34 4.30
CA ALA A 334 8.13 -2.70 5.62
C ALA A 334 6.77 -2.47 6.30
N PHE A 335 5.70 -2.21 5.54
CA PHE A 335 4.34 -2.11 6.07
C PHE A 335 3.75 -3.47 6.51
N GLY A 336 4.12 -4.55 5.84
CA GLY A 336 3.55 -5.88 6.05
C GLY A 336 2.02 -5.84 6.06
N ILE A 337 1.40 -6.40 7.11
CA ILE A 337 -0.05 -6.47 7.27
C ILE A 337 -0.76 -5.11 7.46
N ARG A 338 -0.02 -4.00 7.58
CA ARG A 338 -0.58 -2.66 7.80
C ARG A 338 -0.65 -1.79 6.55
N PHE A 339 -0.16 -2.28 5.42
CA PHE A 339 -0.18 -1.51 4.17
C PHE A 339 -1.62 -1.07 3.83
N SER A 340 -1.82 0.22 3.56
CA SER A 340 -3.06 0.75 3.01
C SER A 340 -2.89 2.22 2.61
N ASN A 341 -3.51 2.59 1.50
CA ASN A 341 -3.60 3.98 1.05
C ASN A 341 -4.67 4.76 1.84
N LEU A 342 -4.50 6.08 1.94
CA LEU A 342 -5.46 7.02 2.56
C LEU A 342 -5.81 6.73 4.03
N THR A 343 -5.08 5.86 4.71
CA THR A 343 -5.39 5.47 6.09
C THR A 343 -4.17 5.55 6.98
N TYR A 344 -4.41 5.94 8.22
CA TYR A 344 -3.45 5.83 9.31
C TYR A 344 -3.66 4.53 10.07
N ARG A 345 -2.63 3.68 10.10
CA ARG A 345 -2.60 2.35 10.75
C ARG A 345 -1.36 2.15 11.64
N GLY A 346 -0.67 3.25 11.96
CA GLY A 346 0.62 3.27 12.63
C GLY A 346 1.69 3.97 11.80
N VAL A 347 2.77 4.36 12.47
CA VAL A 347 3.89 5.10 11.90
C VAL A 347 5.07 4.16 11.66
N LEU A 348 5.57 4.17 10.42
CA LEU A 348 6.79 3.47 10.06
C LEU A 348 7.99 4.41 10.10
N THR A 349 9.06 3.95 10.73
CA THR A 349 10.32 4.70 10.79
C THR A 349 11.55 3.85 10.45
N ASN A 350 11.39 2.54 10.26
CA ASN A 350 12.44 1.58 9.95
C ASN A 350 12.47 1.22 8.45
N GLY A 351 13.42 0.38 8.06
CA GLY A 351 13.60 -0.01 6.65
C GLY A 351 13.86 1.21 5.75
N PRO A 352 13.18 1.33 4.60
CA PRO A 352 13.42 2.45 3.70
C PRO A 352 12.92 3.79 4.25
N TYR A 353 12.00 3.77 5.24
CA TYR A 353 11.53 4.95 5.97
C TYR A 353 12.61 5.57 6.86
N ALA A 354 13.76 4.92 7.01
CA ALA A 354 14.94 5.52 7.63
C ALA A 354 15.51 6.70 6.83
N PHE A 355 15.35 6.68 5.51
CA PHE A 355 16.09 7.55 4.59
C PHE A 355 15.23 8.68 4.03
N THR A 356 13.94 8.42 3.83
CA THR A 356 12.93 9.39 3.35
C THR A 356 11.55 9.01 3.90
N LYS A 357 10.65 9.98 4.05
CA LYS A 357 9.26 9.74 4.50
C LYS A 357 8.42 8.97 3.47
N HIS A 358 8.77 9.09 2.19
CA HIS A 358 8.02 8.49 1.08
C HIS A 358 8.94 7.74 0.11
N PRO A 359 9.58 6.63 0.54
CA PRO A 359 10.52 5.89 -0.30
C PRO A 359 9.84 5.32 -1.55
N ALA A 360 8.63 4.77 -1.40
CA ALA A 360 7.86 4.25 -2.53
C ALA A 360 7.60 5.32 -3.60
N TYR A 361 7.08 6.49 -3.21
CA TYR A 361 6.76 7.54 -4.18
C TYR A 361 8.01 8.08 -4.89
N LEU A 362 9.10 8.30 -4.15
CA LEU A 362 10.35 8.77 -4.76
C LEU A 362 10.90 7.73 -5.74
N SER A 363 10.98 6.47 -5.31
CA SER A 363 11.60 5.42 -6.11
C SER A 363 10.78 5.10 -7.37
N LYS A 364 9.44 5.04 -7.23
CA LYS A 364 8.52 4.83 -8.35
C LYS A 364 8.60 5.96 -9.38
N ASN A 365 8.72 7.20 -8.91
CA ASN A 365 8.79 8.33 -9.81
C ASN A 365 10.11 8.35 -10.59
N LEU A 366 11.24 8.14 -9.91
CA LEU A 366 12.54 7.96 -10.57
C LEU A 366 12.53 6.80 -11.56
N PHE A 367 11.91 5.67 -11.18
CA PHE A 367 11.78 4.51 -12.04
C PHE A 367 11.07 4.88 -13.35
N TRP A 368 9.93 5.57 -13.30
CA TRP A 368 9.24 5.97 -14.53
C TRP A 368 10.06 6.90 -15.41
N TRP A 369 10.74 7.89 -14.85
CA TRP A 369 11.63 8.76 -15.62
C TRP A 369 12.76 8.00 -16.32
N CYS A 370 13.35 7.02 -15.62
CA CYS A 370 14.45 6.22 -16.14
C CYS A 370 14.00 5.12 -17.11
N ALA A 371 12.82 4.53 -16.91
CA ALA A 371 12.33 3.42 -17.71
C ALA A 371 11.69 3.90 -19.01
N SER A 372 10.81 4.90 -18.95
CA SER A 372 10.09 5.39 -20.14
C SER A 372 10.91 6.37 -20.97
N MET A 373 11.90 7.03 -20.37
CA MET A 373 12.76 8.03 -21.01
C MET A 373 11.94 8.97 -21.94
N PRO A 374 10.98 9.74 -21.40
CA PRO A 374 9.93 10.39 -22.19
C PRO A 374 10.45 11.42 -23.21
N PHE A 375 11.72 11.80 -23.09
CA PHE A 375 12.43 12.72 -23.96
C PHE A 375 13.02 12.03 -25.21
N VAL A 376 13.12 10.70 -25.23
CA VAL A 376 13.59 9.91 -26.38
C VAL A 376 12.38 9.31 -27.08
N VAL A 377 11.94 9.99 -28.16
CA VAL A 377 10.78 9.59 -28.97
C VAL A 377 11.23 9.09 -30.35
N ASP A 378 10.56 8.05 -30.84
CA ASP A 378 10.83 7.48 -32.17
C ASP A 378 10.39 8.39 -33.32
N THR A 379 9.51 9.36 -33.02
CA THR A 379 9.04 10.34 -34.01
C THR A 379 10.11 11.37 -34.39
N GLY A 380 11.20 11.48 -33.61
CA GLY A 380 12.20 12.54 -33.75
C GLY A 380 11.68 13.96 -33.44
N SER A 381 10.46 14.09 -32.93
CA SER A 381 9.79 15.37 -32.70
C SER A 381 10.16 15.94 -31.33
N LEU A 382 10.79 17.12 -31.33
CA LEU A 382 11.04 17.86 -30.08
C LEU A 382 9.74 18.20 -29.34
N ALA A 383 8.65 18.45 -30.07
CA ALA A 383 7.34 18.73 -29.47
C ALA A 383 6.82 17.51 -28.68
N ASP A 384 6.99 16.30 -29.21
CA ASP A 384 6.56 15.08 -28.54
C ASP A 384 7.42 14.80 -27.30
N SER A 385 8.75 14.97 -27.40
CA SER A 385 9.67 14.87 -26.26
C SER A 385 9.30 15.85 -25.14
N LEU A 386 9.04 17.12 -25.46
CA LEU A 386 8.65 18.14 -24.48
C LEU A 386 7.28 17.84 -23.86
N ARG A 387 6.31 17.43 -24.68
CA ARG A 387 4.97 17.03 -24.23
C ARG A 387 5.04 15.89 -23.21
N ASN A 388 5.74 14.81 -23.57
CA ASN A 388 5.86 13.63 -22.71
C ASN A 388 6.60 13.95 -21.41
N ALA A 389 7.71 14.68 -21.47
CA ALA A 389 8.42 15.12 -20.27
C ALA A 389 7.54 16.02 -19.38
N PHE A 390 6.77 16.94 -19.97
CA PHE A 390 5.83 17.79 -19.23
C PHE A 390 4.77 16.95 -18.50
N PHE A 391 4.12 16.01 -19.19
CA PHE A 391 3.07 15.19 -18.57
C PHE A 391 3.62 14.20 -17.54
N LEU A 392 4.80 13.62 -17.73
CA LEU A 392 5.45 12.84 -16.67
C LEU A 392 5.83 13.73 -15.47
N GLY A 393 6.18 15.00 -15.71
CA GLY A 393 6.30 16.04 -14.70
C GLY A 393 4.99 16.27 -13.93
N CYS A 394 3.86 16.36 -14.62
CA CYS A 394 2.54 16.45 -13.99
C CYS A 394 2.21 15.21 -13.15
N VAL A 395 2.48 14.00 -13.65
CA VAL A 395 2.33 12.76 -12.87
C VAL A 395 3.19 12.81 -11.60
N SER A 396 4.43 13.28 -11.72
CA SER A 396 5.34 13.48 -10.59
C SER A 396 4.79 14.48 -9.56
N ALA A 397 4.17 15.57 -10.03
CA ALA A 397 3.50 16.55 -9.18
C ALA A 397 2.29 15.95 -8.45
N VAL A 398 1.52 15.05 -9.07
CA VAL A 398 0.42 14.32 -8.41
C VAL A 398 0.95 13.46 -7.27
N TYR A 399 2.04 12.71 -7.46
CA TYR A 399 2.65 11.92 -6.39
C TYR A 399 3.22 12.79 -5.26
N TYR A 400 3.79 13.94 -5.59
CA TYR A 400 4.18 14.93 -4.58
C TYR A 400 2.97 15.45 -3.80
N TRP A 401 1.87 15.81 -4.48
CA TRP A 401 0.65 16.26 -3.83
C TRP A 401 0.06 15.19 -2.90
N ARG A 402 0.08 13.94 -3.33
CA ARG A 402 -0.32 12.78 -2.54
C ARG A 402 0.54 12.62 -1.28
N ALA A 403 1.86 12.71 -1.41
CA ALA A 403 2.77 12.69 -0.26
C ALA A 403 2.41 13.79 0.76
N ARG A 404 2.21 15.03 0.30
CA ARG A 404 1.93 16.18 1.20
C ARG A 404 0.57 16.07 1.88
N THR A 405 -0.44 15.54 1.22
CA THR A 405 -1.77 15.33 1.81
C THR A 405 -1.80 14.16 2.78
N GLU A 406 -1.00 13.12 2.55
CA GLU A 406 -0.75 12.04 3.49
C GLU A 406 -0.02 12.53 4.74
N GLU A 407 1.06 13.31 4.58
CA GLU A 407 1.76 13.93 5.71
C GLU A 407 0.84 14.83 6.53
N LYS A 408 0.00 15.64 5.88
CA LYS A 408 -0.96 16.51 6.57
C LYS A 408 -1.92 15.70 7.45
N HIS A 409 -2.39 14.56 6.96
CA HIS A 409 -3.23 13.65 7.73
C HIS A 409 -2.46 13.06 8.91
N LEU A 410 -1.30 12.45 8.68
CA LEU A 410 -0.51 11.82 9.74
C LEU A 410 -0.03 12.80 10.81
N LEU A 411 0.36 14.02 10.42
CA LEU A 411 0.75 15.09 11.34
C LEU A 411 -0.40 15.54 12.25
N ALA A 412 -1.66 15.43 11.82
CA ALA A 412 -2.81 15.73 12.65
C ALA A 412 -3.11 14.60 13.64
N GLU A 413 -2.94 13.35 13.20
CA GLU A 413 -3.39 12.17 13.93
C GLU A 413 -2.43 11.70 15.03
N ASP A 414 -1.11 11.72 14.79
CA ASP A 414 -0.16 11.02 15.66
C ASP A 414 1.04 11.89 16.10
N PRO A 415 1.23 12.14 17.41
CA PRO A 415 2.44 12.76 17.96
C PRO A 415 3.73 12.07 17.52
N LYS A 416 3.74 10.74 17.38
CA LYS A 416 4.89 9.97 16.91
C LYS A 416 5.28 10.36 15.49
N TYR A 417 4.29 10.61 14.62
CA TYR A 417 4.58 11.05 13.26
C TYR A 417 5.17 12.46 13.25
N ARG A 418 4.71 13.36 14.12
CA ARG A 418 5.32 14.69 14.30
C ARG A 418 6.79 14.58 14.70
N ALA A 419 7.09 13.77 15.72
CA ALA A 419 8.47 13.50 16.14
C ALA A 419 9.33 12.88 15.03
N TYR A 420 8.77 11.96 14.25
CA TYR A 420 9.47 11.36 13.12
C TYR A 420 9.71 12.37 11.99
N ALA A 421 8.74 13.21 11.67
CA ALA A 421 8.88 14.26 10.67
C ALA A 421 9.97 15.26 11.08
N ASP A 422 10.01 15.67 12.36
CA ASP A 422 11.05 16.54 12.90
C ASP A 422 12.42 15.88 12.83
N TRP A 423 12.52 14.60 13.23
CA TRP A 423 13.76 13.83 13.11
C TRP A 423 14.26 13.75 11.66
N MET A 424 13.35 13.55 10.71
CA MET A 424 13.65 13.49 9.28
C MET A 424 14.21 14.80 8.71
N THR A 425 13.78 15.96 9.22
CA THR A 425 14.35 17.25 8.78
C THR A 425 15.83 17.40 9.13
N ARG A 426 16.25 16.76 10.22
CA ARG A 426 17.64 16.81 10.73
C ARG A 426 18.51 15.69 10.16
N ASN A 427 17.95 14.48 10.01
CA ASN A 427 18.72 13.26 9.75
C ASN A 427 18.42 12.59 8.40
N GLY A 428 17.29 12.85 7.76
CA GLY A 428 16.90 12.18 6.52
C GLY A 428 17.83 12.54 5.37
N LEU A 429 18.35 11.55 4.64
CA LEU A 429 19.33 11.76 3.55
C LEU A 429 18.84 12.78 2.52
N ILE A 430 17.59 12.62 2.08
CA ILE A 430 16.98 13.46 1.05
C ILE A 430 16.37 14.72 1.67
N THR A 431 15.60 14.56 2.76
CA THR A 431 14.88 15.68 3.41
C THR A 431 15.83 16.74 3.95
N ARG A 432 16.97 16.34 4.54
CA ARG A 432 17.99 17.26 5.06
C ARG A 432 18.59 18.12 3.96
N LEU A 433 18.83 17.56 2.77
CA LEU A 433 19.38 18.29 1.63
C LEU A 433 18.42 19.40 1.19
N PHE A 434 17.14 19.07 0.97
CA PHE A 434 16.12 20.05 0.60
C PHE A 434 15.90 21.11 1.68
N HIS A 435 15.91 20.72 2.96
CA HIS A 435 15.76 21.66 4.07
C HIS A 435 16.93 22.64 4.14
N ARG A 436 18.17 22.17 3.94
CA ARG A 436 19.36 23.03 3.86
C ARG A 436 19.30 24.00 2.68
N LEU A 437 18.91 23.52 1.50
CA LEU A 437 18.74 24.35 0.32
C LEU A 437 17.65 25.41 0.53
N GLY A 438 16.51 25.03 1.10
CA GLY A 438 15.42 25.95 1.43
C GLY A 438 15.82 27.01 2.45
N ASN A 439 16.57 26.65 3.47
CA ASN A 439 17.07 27.62 4.47
C ASN A 439 18.13 28.55 3.87
N GLY A 440 19.01 28.06 3.00
CA GLY A 440 19.97 28.89 2.27
C GLY A 440 19.32 29.88 1.30
N LEU A 441 18.19 29.51 0.70
CA LEU A 441 17.39 30.42 -0.13
C LEU A 441 16.63 31.46 0.70
N LYS A 442 16.08 31.07 1.86
CA LYS A 442 15.41 31.99 2.80
C LYS A 442 16.38 32.99 3.43
N SER A 443 17.59 32.55 3.81
CA SER A 443 18.61 33.42 4.38
C SER A 443 19.20 34.42 3.38
N ARG A 444 18.99 34.19 2.08
CA ARG A 444 19.42 35.09 0.98
C ARG A 444 18.34 36.09 0.55
N ARG A 445 17.12 36.01 1.09
CA ARG A 445 16.08 37.01 0.83
C ARG A 445 16.28 38.20 1.77
N PRO A 446 16.57 39.42 1.27
CA PRO A 446 16.60 40.59 2.12
C PRO A 446 15.19 40.81 2.70
N VAL A 447 15.09 40.79 4.02
CA VAL A 447 13.88 41.21 4.73
C VAL A 447 13.89 42.74 4.71
N LEU A 448 12.89 43.36 4.07
CA LEU A 448 12.64 44.80 4.24
C LEU A 448 12.26 45.02 5.71
N SER A 449 13.20 45.52 6.50
CA SER A 449 12.88 46.11 7.80
C SER A 449 12.03 47.34 7.55
N ALA A 450 10.76 47.30 7.96
CA ALA A 450 9.95 48.50 8.02
C ALA A 450 10.67 49.52 8.92
N GLN A 451 11.06 50.66 8.35
CA GLN A 451 11.53 51.80 9.14
C GLN A 451 10.38 52.24 10.06
N PRO A 452 10.64 52.51 11.34
CA PRO A 452 9.64 53.17 12.18
C PRO A 452 9.35 54.54 11.57
N ALA A 453 8.07 54.84 11.34
CA ALA A 453 7.65 56.18 10.96
C ALA A 453 7.95 57.13 12.14
N GLU A 454 8.64 58.25 11.85
CA GLU A 454 8.79 59.40 12.76
C GLU A 454 7.48 60.16 12.94
#